data_AF-A0AAV0S1Q0-F1
#
_entry.id   AF-A0AAV0S1Q0-F1
#
_cell.length_a   1.000
_cell.length_b   1.000
_cell.length_c   1.000
_cell.angle_alpha   90.00
_cell.angle_beta   90.00
_cell.angle_gamma   90.00
#
_symmetry.space_group_name_H-M   'P 1'
#
loop_
_entity.id
_entity.type
_entity.pdbx_description
1 polymer ?
#
loop_
_entity_poly.entity_id
_entity_poly.type
_entity_poly.pdbx_seq_one_letter_code
_entity_poly.pdbx_strand_id
1 'polypeptide(L)'
;MAVQTRVVSIFFIQLVLLAVSGPNRANGAGLRTGYYDESCPDAETIALKTIRKAISKDVTLAAALLRLHFHDCFVRGCEASVLLDAAEEGDAEKDASPNFSLRGYDVIDDVKSAIEKSCPGVVSCADILALAARDAVRLTGGSFWKAETGRRDGRISLSKEADENLPSSNFNIAQLKQNFASLYTVLGIV
;
A
#
# COMPACT_ATOMS: atom_id res chain seq x y z
N MET A 1 47.67 13.06 -31.14
CA MET A 1 47.93 12.72 -29.73
C MET A 1 46.91 13.32 -28.75
N ALA A 2 46.45 14.58 -28.89
CA ALA A 2 45.48 15.19 -27.97
C ALA A 2 44.03 14.64 -28.02
N VAL A 3 43.62 14.04 -29.15
CA VAL A 3 42.28 13.43 -29.30
C VAL A 3 42.21 12.09 -28.56
N GLN A 4 43.28 11.30 -28.62
CA GLN A 4 43.39 10.00 -27.95
C GLN A 4 43.24 10.15 -26.42
N THR A 5 43.92 11.14 -25.84
CA THR A 5 43.89 11.41 -24.39
C THR A 5 42.54 11.92 -23.90
N ARG A 6 41.79 12.66 -24.73
CA ARG A 6 40.42 13.08 -24.40
C ARG A 6 39.44 11.92 -24.38
N VAL A 7 39.53 11.00 -25.35
CA VAL A 7 38.67 9.80 -25.40
C VAL A 7 38.94 8.89 -24.20
N VAL A 8 40.20 8.64 -23.85
CA VAL A 8 40.56 7.85 -22.66
C VAL A 8 40.03 8.51 -21.37
N SER A 9 40.11 9.83 -21.26
CA SER A 9 39.60 10.56 -20.08
C SER A 9 38.08 10.48 -19.95
N ILE A 10 37.34 10.54 -21.06
CA ILE A 10 35.87 10.41 -21.05
C ILE A 10 35.46 8.99 -20.65
N PHE A 11 36.12 7.96 -21.18
CA PHE A 11 35.88 6.57 -20.79
C PHE A 11 36.16 6.34 -19.31
N PHE A 12 37.23 6.92 -18.78
CA PHE A 12 37.55 6.83 -17.35
C PHE A 12 36.50 7.52 -16.47
N ILE A 13 36.02 8.71 -16.86
CA ILE A 13 34.96 9.42 -16.14
C ILE A 13 33.64 8.64 -16.15
N GLN A 14 33.28 8.02 -17.29
CA GLN A 14 32.07 7.18 -17.36
C GLN A 14 32.20 5.91 -16.52
N LEU A 15 33.37 5.27 -16.48
CA LEU A 15 33.63 4.11 -15.62
C LEU A 15 33.56 4.46 -14.13
N VAL A 16 34.07 5.64 -13.74
CA VAL A 16 34.00 6.14 -12.37
C VAL A 16 32.55 6.47 -11.98
N LEU A 17 31.77 7.09 -12.87
CA LEU A 17 30.35 7.36 -12.62
C LEU A 17 29.55 6.07 -12.42
N LEU A 18 29.80 5.04 -13.25
CA LEU A 18 29.20 3.70 -13.11
C LEU A 18 29.61 2.99 -11.81
N ALA A 19 30.83 3.20 -11.32
CA ALA A 19 31.32 2.61 -10.07
C ALA A 19 30.80 3.33 -8.82
N VAL A 20 30.47 4.62 -8.92
CA VAL A 20 29.89 5.43 -7.83
C VAL A 20 28.38 5.18 -7.70
N SER A 21 27.70 4.86 -8.80
CA SER A 21 26.37 4.26 -8.75
C SER A 21 26.47 2.79 -8.35
N GLY A 22 26.66 2.52 -7.06
CA GLY A 22 26.47 1.18 -6.51
C GLY A 22 25.10 0.63 -6.90
N PRO A 23 24.89 -0.70 -6.92
CA PRO A 23 23.56 -1.24 -7.16
C PRO A 23 22.61 -0.56 -6.18
N ASN A 24 21.58 0.12 -6.70
CA ASN A 24 20.40 0.47 -5.92
C ASN A 24 19.80 -0.85 -5.44
N ARG A 25 20.35 -1.41 -4.37
CA ARG A 25 19.64 -2.42 -3.60
C ARG A 25 18.40 -1.68 -3.12
N ALA A 26 17.26 -2.01 -3.71
CA ALA A 26 16.01 -1.74 -3.07
C ALA A 26 16.12 -2.39 -1.69
N ASN A 27 16.43 -1.60 -0.67
CA ASN A 27 16.40 -2.03 0.72
C ASN A 27 14.91 -2.19 1.08
N GLY A 28 14.26 -3.20 0.52
CA GLY A 28 13.07 -3.76 1.11
C GLY A 28 13.55 -4.55 2.31
N ALA A 29 13.63 -3.92 3.49
CA ALA A 29 14.05 -4.58 4.73
C ALA A 29 13.07 -5.69 5.21
N GLY A 30 12.27 -6.25 4.31
CA GLY A 30 11.10 -7.05 4.62
C GLY A 30 10.02 -6.23 5.31
N LEU A 31 8.85 -6.84 5.45
CA LEU A 31 7.89 -6.38 6.45
C LEU A 31 8.38 -6.81 7.82
N ARG A 32 8.18 -5.96 8.84
CA ARG A 32 8.46 -6.32 10.23
C ARG A 32 7.58 -5.52 11.17
N THR A 33 7.30 -6.06 12.33
CA THR A 33 6.71 -5.28 13.43
C THR A 33 7.68 -4.19 13.88
N GLY A 34 7.19 -2.97 14.14
CA GLY A 34 8.03 -1.86 14.57
C GLY A 34 8.94 -1.28 13.46
N TYR A 35 8.50 -1.36 12.19
CA TYR A 35 9.28 -0.82 11.06
C TYR A 35 9.62 0.66 11.24
N TYR A 36 8.68 1.44 11.81
CA TYR A 36 8.79 2.88 12.00
C TYR A 36 9.28 3.32 13.39
N ASP A 37 9.69 2.40 14.26
CA ASP A 37 10.04 2.70 15.67
C ASP A 37 11.16 3.76 15.80
N GLU A 38 12.05 3.85 14.82
CA GLU A 38 13.13 4.85 14.80
C GLU A 38 12.78 6.09 13.97
N SER A 39 12.12 5.92 12.82
CA SER A 39 11.89 7.00 11.84
C SER A 39 10.60 7.78 12.08
N CYS A 40 9.58 7.16 12.65
CA CYS A 40 8.35 7.80 13.09
C CYS A 40 7.71 7.03 14.26
N PRO A 41 8.25 7.17 15.49
CA PRO A 41 7.83 6.37 16.65
C PRO A 41 6.33 6.50 16.99
N ASP A 42 5.73 7.66 16.68
CA ASP A 42 4.34 7.96 16.98
C ASP A 42 3.36 7.55 15.86
N ALA A 43 3.83 7.02 14.72
CA ALA A 43 3.01 6.74 13.54
C ALA A 43 1.76 5.90 13.87
N GLU A 44 1.94 4.74 14.51
CA GLU A 44 0.83 3.83 14.83
C GLU A 44 -0.13 4.44 15.87
N THR A 45 0.40 5.22 16.81
CA THR A 45 -0.41 5.91 17.83
C THR A 45 -1.28 7.00 17.19
N ILE A 46 -0.70 7.78 16.28
CA ILE A 46 -1.42 8.81 15.52
C ILE A 46 -2.51 8.16 14.67
N ALA A 47 -2.18 7.09 13.92
CA ALA A 47 -3.13 6.34 13.12
C ALA A 47 -4.32 5.87 13.98
N LEU A 48 -4.05 5.11 15.05
CA LEU A 48 -5.07 4.58 15.94
C LEU A 48 -5.98 5.68 16.51
N LYS A 49 -5.40 6.82 16.90
CA LYS A 49 -6.16 7.95 17.45
C LYS A 49 -7.11 8.55 16.41
N THR A 50 -6.63 8.76 15.19
CA THR A 50 -7.43 9.32 14.10
C THR A 50 -8.54 8.35 13.66
N ILE A 51 -8.21 7.07 13.48
CA ILE A 51 -9.18 6.02 13.13
C ILE A 51 -10.24 5.87 14.22
N ARG A 52 -9.85 5.83 15.50
CA ARG A 52 -10.79 5.77 16.63
C ARG A 52 -11.77 6.94 16.61
N LYS A 53 -11.29 8.15 16.32
CA LYS A 53 -12.13 9.35 16.24
C LYS A 53 -13.12 9.28 15.08
N ALA A 54 -12.73 8.70 13.94
CA ALA A 54 -13.63 8.49 12.80
C ALA A 54 -14.70 7.45 13.15
N ILE A 55 -14.30 6.28 13.64
CA ILE A 55 -15.20 5.19 14.02
C ILE A 55 -16.15 5.60 15.15
N SER A 56 -15.72 6.45 16.10
CA SER A 56 -16.62 6.94 17.16
C SER A 56 -17.77 7.81 16.64
N LYS A 57 -17.62 8.40 15.45
CA LYS A 57 -18.65 9.20 14.79
C LYS A 57 -19.55 8.35 13.89
N ASP A 58 -18.96 7.37 13.21
CA ASP A 58 -19.68 6.38 12.41
C ASP A 58 -19.04 5.00 12.61
N VAL A 59 -19.73 4.16 13.40
CA VAL A 59 -19.26 2.81 13.74
C VAL A 59 -19.16 1.89 12.52
N THR A 60 -19.87 2.18 11.43
CA THR A 60 -19.85 1.39 10.19
C THR A 60 -18.54 1.54 9.42
N LEU A 61 -17.75 2.58 9.72
CA LEU A 61 -16.42 2.78 9.13
C LEU A 61 -15.44 1.68 9.51
N ALA A 62 -15.61 0.99 10.65
CA ALA A 62 -14.74 -0.12 11.01
C ALA A 62 -14.78 -1.24 9.95
N ALA A 63 -15.98 -1.65 9.55
CA ALA A 63 -16.15 -2.65 8.49
C ALA A 63 -15.68 -2.12 7.13
N ALA A 64 -15.91 -0.84 6.84
CA ALA A 64 -15.48 -0.22 5.59
C ALA A 64 -13.94 -0.18 5.45
N LEU A 65 -13.21 0.18 6.51
CA LEU A 65 -11.74 0.22 6.51
C LEU A 65 -11.12 -1.17 6.36
N LEU A 66 -11.67 -2.17 7.04
CA LEU A 66 -11.25 -3.56 6.88
C LEU A 66 -11.46 -4.03 5.43
N ARG A 67 -12.63 -3.72 4.85
CA ARG A 67 -12.94 -4.03 3.46
C ARG A 67 -12.01 -3.28 2.49
N LEU A 68 -11.72 -2.01 2.73
CA LEU A 68 -10.84 -1.22 1.88
C LEU A 68 -9.43 -1.84 1.80
N HIS A 69 -8.88 -2.28 2.93
CA HIS A 69 -7.60 -3.00 2.94
C HIS A 69 -7.66 -4.35 2.22
N PHE A 70 -8.75 -5.10 2.38
CA PHE A 70 -8.96 -6.34 1.63
C PHE A 70 -8.97 -6.10 0.11
N HIS A 71 -9.68 -5.06 -0.35
CA HIS A 71 -9.75 -4.71 -1.77
C HIS A 71 -8.39 -4.30 -2.33
N ASP A 72 -7.61 -3.50 -1.58
CA ASP A 72 -6.23 -3.17 -1.94
C ASP A 72 -5.39 -4.44 -2.11
N CYS A 73 -5.34 -5.29 -1.09
CA CYS A 73 -4.49 -6.48 -1.10
C CYS A 73 -4.86 -7.53 -2.18
N PHE A 74 -6.11 -7.53 -2.66
CA PHE A 74 -6.56 -8.46 -3.69
C PHE A 74 -6.16 -8.03 -5.10
N VAL A 75 -5.82 -6.76 -5.31
CA VAL A 75 -5.47 -6.19 -6.61
C VAL A 75 -4.00 -5.80 -6.55
N ARG A 76 -3.13 -6.51 -7.28
CA ARG A 76 -1.66 -6.32 -7.30
C ARG A 76 -0.91 -6.47 -5.96
N GLY A 77 -1.62 -6.64 -4.85
CA GLY A 77 -1.07 -6.75 -3.51
C GLY A 77 -1.31 -5.49 -2.69
N CYS A 78 -0.89 -5.49 -1.42
CA CYS A 78 -1.17 -4.39 -0.51
C CYS A 78 -0.25 -3.19 -0.78
N GLU A 79 -0.50 -2.45 -1.86
CA GLU A 79 0.33 -1.33 -2.34
C GLU A 79 -0.43 0.01 -2.39
N ALA A 80 -1.59 0.14 -1.76
CA ALA A 80 -2.40 1.37 -1.76
C ALA A 80 -2.83 1.87 -3.15
N SER A 81 -2.82 1.01 -4.17
CA SER A 81 -3.26 1.36 -5.52
C SER A 81 -4.76 1.68 -5.56
N VAL A 82 -5.54 1.11 -4.65
CA VAL A 82 -6.98 1.40 -4.48
C VAL A 82 -7.26 2.85 -4.09
N LEU A 83 -6.26 3.57 -3.55
CA LEU A 83 -6.40 4.96 -3.09
C LEU A 83 -6.14 5.97 -4.19
N LEU A 84 -5.53 5.57 -5.31
CA LEU A 84 -5.21 6.47 -6.41
C LEU A 84 -6.49 6.88 -7.14
N ASP A 85 -6.54 8.15 -7.53
CA ASP A 85 -7.53 8.65 -8.47
C ASP A 85 -7.06 8.41 -9.91
N ALA A 86 -8.01 8.37 -10.84
CA ALA A 86 -7.73 8.02 -12.22
C ALA A 86 -6.86 9.08 -12.90
N ALA A 87 -5.79 8.63 -13.57
CA ALA A 87 -4.96 9.51 -14.40
C ALA A 87 -5.70 9.91 -15.70
N GLU A 88 -6.53 8.99 -16.19
CA GLU A 88 -7.50 9.19 -17.28
C GLU A 88 -8.89 8.84 -16.74
N GLU A 89 -9.94 9.56 -17.16
CA GLU A 89 -11.29 9.43 -16.59
C GLU A 89 -11.80 7.97 -16.63
N GLY A 90 -12.13 7.42 -15.45
CA GLY A 90 -12.75 6.10 -15.31
C GLY A 90 -11.80 4.89 -15.30
N ASP A 91 -10.48 5.10 -15.24
CA ASP A 91 -9.49 4.02 -15.25
C ASP A 91 -8.74 3.85 -13.91
N ALA A 92 -9.35 4.19 -12.77
CA ALA A 92 -8.82 3.81 -11.46
C ALA A 92 -9.59 2.64 -10.86
N GLU A 93 -8.96 1.93 -9.91
CA GLU A 93 -9.64 0.89 -9.14
C GLU A 93 -10.92 1.40 -8.46
N LYS A 94 -10.97 2.68 -8.05
CA LYS A 94 -12.18 3.29 -7.46
C LYS A 94 -13.39 3.27 -8.41
N ASP A 95 -13.12 3.27 -9.72
CA ASP A 95 -14.12 3.30 -10.78
C ASP A 95 -14.59 1.89 -11.21
N ALA A 96 -14.01 0.84 -10.61
CA ALA A 96 -14.44 -0.53 -10.85
C ALA A 96 -15.81 -0.82 -10.19
N SER A 97 -16.62 -1.65 -10.85
CA SER A 97 -17.94 -2.06 -10.36
C SER A 97 -17.97 -2.55 -8.90
N PRO A 98 -17.06 -3.43 -8.44
CA PRO A 98 -17.04 -3.88 -7.04
C PRO A 98 -16.67 -2.77 -6.05
N ASN A 99 -16.04 -1.69 -6.51
CA ASN A 99 -15.46 -0.64 -5.68
C ASN A 99 -16.36 0.60 -5.50
N PHE A 100 -17.43 0.76 -6.27
CA PHE A 100 -18.41 1.84 -6.07
C PHE A 100 -19.03 1.90 -4.67
N SER A 101 -18.98 0.80 -3.93
CA SER A 101 -19.48 0.70 -2.56
C SER A 101 -18.39 0.81 -1.48
N LEU A 102 -17.13 0.99 -1.87
CA LEU A 102 -16.04 1.24 -0.93
C LEU A 102 -16.16 2.63 -0.32
N ARG A 103 -15.76 2.74 0.93
CA ARG A 103 -15.82 3.98 1.73
C ARG A 103 -14.64 4.01 2.70
N GLY A 104 -14.37 5.18 3.29
CA GLY A 104 -13.29 5.37 4.25
C GLY A 104 -12.01 5.94 3.67
N TYR A 105 -12.00 6.32 2.38
CA TYR A 105 -10.89 7.03 1.74
C TYR A 105 -10.51 8.31 2.49
N ASP A 106 -11.51 9.08 2.90
CA ASP A 106 -11.39 10.29 3.72
C ASP A 106 -10.73 10.04 5.07
N VAL A 107 -11.01 8.90 5.70
CA VAL A 107 -10.36 8.51 6.95
C VAL A 107 -8.88 8.21 6.73
N ILE A 108 -8.53 7.57 5.62
CA ILE A 108 -7.13 7.30 5.25
C ILE A 108 -6.39 8.61 4.96
N ASP A 109 -7.03 9.56 4.28
CA ASP A 109 -6.48 10.90 4.03
C ASP A 109 -6.25 11.67 5.33
N ASP A 110 -7.20 11.61 6.28
CA ASP A 110 -7.07 12.22 7.59
C ASP A 110 -5.91 11.62 8.39
N VAL A 111 -5.75 10.29 8.35
CA VAL A 111 -4.62 9.60 9.00
C VAL A 111 -3.31 10.02 8.35
N LYS A 112 -3.23 10.00 7.02
CA LYS A 112 -2.03 10.40 6.27
C LYS A 112 -1.67 11.85 6.58
N SER A 113 -2.61 12.76 6.55
CA SER A 113 -2.41 14.17 6.89
C SER A 113 -1.89 14.36 8.32
N ALA A 114 -2.43 13.60 9.28
CA ALA A 114 -1.98 13.66 10.67
C ALA A 114 -0.55 13.13 10.85
N ILE A 115 -0.20 12.04 10.16
CA ILE A 115 1.14 11.44 10.21
C ILE A 115 2.17 12.35 9.51
N GLU A 116 1.85 12.88 8.33
CA GLU A 116 2.74 13.77 7.57
C GLU A 116 3.10 15.06 8.32
N LYS A 117 2.22 15.54 9.21
CA LYS A 117 2.54 16.66 10.12
C LYS A 117 3.61 16.31 11.15
N SER A 118 3.76 15.04 11.49
CA SER A 118 4.71 14.55 12.50
C SER A 118 5.99 14.02 11.87
N CYS A 119 5.89 13.28 10.76
CA CYS A 119 7.01 12.64 10.08
C CYS A 119 6.81 12.66 8.56
N PRO A 120 7.17 13.78 7.90
CA PRO A 120 6.95 13.95 6.47
C PRO A 120 7.64 12.89 5.62
N GLY A 121 6.90 12.28 4.69
CA GLY A 121 7.43 11.34 3.69
C GLY A 121 7.92 10.00 4.24
N VAL A 122 7.59 9.65 5.49
CA VAL A 122 8.10 8.43 6.13
C VAL A 122 7.16 7.23 5.98
N VAL A 123 5.87 7.41 6.29
CA VAL A 123 4.91 6.30 6.38
C VAL A 123 4.14 6.15 5.08
N SER A 124 4.10 4.95 4.50
CA SER A 124 3.38 4.68 3.26
C SER A 124 1.86 4.65 3.48
N CYS A 125 1.10 4.97 2.43
CA CYS A 125 -0.35 4.80 2.45
C CYS A 125 -0.74 3.31 2.56
N ALA A 126 0.04 2.41 1.97
CA ALA A 126 -0.14 0.97 2.07
C ALA A 126 -0.10 0.47 3.52
N ASP A 127 0.84 0.98 4.33
CA ASP A 127 0.86 0.64 5.76
C ASP A 127 -0.24 1.33 6.55
N ILE A 128 -0.67 2.54 6.17
CA ILE A 128 -1.84 3.17 6.79
C ILE A 128 -3.10 2.31 6.59
N LEU A 129 -3.31 1.72 5.40
CA LEU A 129 -4.40 0.77 5.16
C LEU A 129 -4.31 -0.47 6.07
N ALA A 130 -3.13 -1.06 6.20
CA ALA A 130 -2.92 -2.23 7.05
C ALA A 130 -3.18 -1.91 8.54
N LEU A 131 -2.70 -0.75 9.01
CA LEU A 131 -2.95 -0.26 10.37
C LEU A 131 -4.44 0.05 10.59
N ALA A 132 -5.11 0.63 9.60
CA ALA A 132 -6.54 0.91 9.65
C ALA A 132 -7.40 -0.35 9.77
N ALA A 133 -7.08 -1.39 9.01
CA ALA A 133 -7.75 -2.69 9.12
C ALA A 133 -7.54 -3.33 10.50
N ARG A 134 -6.31 -3.35 11.00
CA ARG A 134 -6.00 -3.86 12.35
C ARG A 134 -6.77 -3.10 13.43
N ASP A 135 -6.73 -1.78 13.37
CA ASP A 135 -7.33 -0.93 14.39
C ASP A 135 -8.86 -0.99 14.33
N ALA A 136 -9.46 -1.12 13.15
CA ALA A 136 -10.88 -1.38 12.99
C ALA A 136 -11.32 -2.69 13.68
N VAL A 137 -10.57 -3.78 13.50
CA VAL A 137 -10.85 -5.06 14.18
C VAL A 137 -10.71 -4.91 15.70
N ARG A 138 -9.64 -4.27 16.17
CA ARG A 138 -9.44 -4.02 17.60
C ARG A 138 -10.57 -3.21 18.21
N LEU A 139 -10.97 -2.12 17.56
CA LEU A 139 -11.95 -1.17 18.09
C LEU A 139 -13.38 -1.74 18.12
N THR A 140 -13.64 -2.79 17.34
CA THR A 140 -14.92 -3.52 17.32
C THR A 140 -14.94 -4.75 18.23
N GLY A 141 -13.91 -4.93 19.07
CA GLY A 141 -13.83 -6.01 20.06
C GLY A 141 -13.14 -7.28 19.55
N GLY A 142 -12.53 -7.26 18.36
CA GLY A 142 -11.70 -8.34 17.86
C GLY A 142 -10.31 -8.39 18.51
N SER A 143 -9.56 -9.44 18.16
CA SER A 143 -8.19 -9.63 18.65
C SER A 143 -7.25 -8.54 18.16
N PHE A 144 -6.29 -8.16 19.01
CA PHE A 144 -5.18 -7.30 18.62
C PHE A 144 -3.97 -8.13 18.19
N TRP A 145 -3.30 -7.72 17.13
CA TRP A 145 -2.01 -8.25 16.71
C TRP A 145 -1.07 -7.10 16.33
N LYS A 146 0.24 -7.36 16.39
CA LYS A 146 1.24 -6.43 15.87
C LYS A 146 1.27 -6.58 14.35
N ALA A 147 0.66 -5.64 13.63
CA ALA A 147 0.73 -5.61 12.18
C ALA A 147 2.18 -5.34 11.75
N GLU A 148 2.68 -6.13 10.80
CA GLU A 148 3.96 -5.83 10.17
C GLU A 148 3.80 -4.65 9.23
N THR A 149 4.76 -3.74 9.24
CA THR A 149 4.84 -2.55 8.39
C THR A 149 6.15 -2.55 7.60
N GLY A 150 6.31 -1.61 6.67
CA GLY A 150 7.38 -1.56 5.67
C GLY A 150 6.89 -1.70 4.23
N ARG A 151 5.57 -1.67 3.97
CA ARG A 151 5.02 -1.67 2.61
C ARG A 151 5.33 -0.35 1.91
N ARG A 152 5.31 -0.36 0.58
CA ARG A 152 5.51 0.83 -0.25
C ARG A 152 4.31 1.04 -1.15
N ASP A 153 4.08 2.30 -1.50
CA ASP A 153 2.96 2.70 -2.34
C ASP A 153 3.23 2.38 -3.81
N GLY A 154 2.27 1.70 -4.41
CA GLY A 154 2.15 1.43 -5.83
C GLY A 154 1.86 2.71 -6.61
N ARG A 155 1.98 2.61 -7.93
CA ARG A 155 1.85 3.76 -8.86
C ARG A 155 0.88 3.49 -10.01
N ILE A 156 0.25 2.33 -10.00
CA ILE A 156 -0.64 1.85 -11.05
C ILE A 156 -1.94 1.47 -10.35
N SER A 157 -3.04 1.97 -10.85
CA SER A 157 -4.41 1.66 -10.43
C SER A 157 -5.21 1.53 -11.72
N LEU A 158 -5.89 0.41 -11.91
CA LEU A 158 -6.62 0.09 -13.14
C LEU A 158 -7.97 -0.52 -12.75
N SER A 159 -9.06 0.06 -13.24
CA SER A 159 -10.43 -0.42 -12.94
C SER A 159 -10.61 -1.89 -13.34
N LYS A 160 -10.06 -2.25 -14.50
CA LYS A 160 -10.09 -3.61 -15.04
C LYS A 160 -9.47 -4.65 -14.11
N GLU A 161 -8.34 -4.33 -13.46
CA GLU A 161 -7.69 -5.30 -12.56
C GLU A 161 -8.56 -5.55 -11.30
N ALA A 162 -9.27 -4.54 -10.82
CA ALA A 162 -10.24 -4.72 -9.74
C ALA A 162 -11.48 -5.53 -10.19
N ASP A 163 -12.03 -5.26 -11.38
CA ASP A 163 -13.17 -6.01 -11.92
C ASP A 163 -12.85 -7.50 -12.13
N GLU A 164 -11.62 -7.84 -12.56
CA GLU A 164 -11.22 -9.21 -12.85
C GLU A 164 -10.79 -10.01 -11.61
N ASN A 165 -10.14 -9.35 -10.64
CA ASN A 165 -9.51 -10.05 -9.51
C ASN A 165 -10.40 -10.14 -8.26
N LEU A 166 -11.29 -9.17 -8.03
CA LEU A 166 -12.10 -9.17 -6.81
C LEU A 166 -13.19 -10.26 -6.86
N PRO A 167 -13.37 -11.04 -5.78
CA PRO A 167 -14.37 -12.08 -5.75
C PRO A 167 -15.79 -11.51 -5.84
N SER A 168 -16.60 -12.07 -6.73
CA SER A 168 -18.03 -11.76 -6.80
C SER A 168 -18.80 -12.40 -5.64
N SER A 169 -19.83 -11.71 -5.15
CA SER A 169 -20.76 -12.26 -4.15
C SER A 169 -21.54 -13.49 -4.65
N ASN A 170 -21.56 -13.73 -5.96
CA ASN A 170 -22.25 -14.86 -6.59
C ASN A 170 -21.34 -16.09 -6.77
N PHE A 171 -20.08 -16.02 -6.37
CA PHE A 171 -19.17 -17.17 -6.47
C PHE A 171 -19.58 -18.29 -5.52
N ASN A 172 -19.54 -19.52 -6.03
CA ASN A 172 -19.63 -20.71 -5.18
C ASN A 172 -18.28 -21.00 -4.49
N ILE A 173 -18.26 -21.97 -3.56
CA ILE A 173 -17.06 -22.32 -2.77
C ILE A 173 -15.87 -22.71 -3.65
N ALA A 174 -16.09 -23.41 -4.76
CA ALA A 174 -15.00 -23.82 -5.66
C ALA A 174 -14.37 -22.61 -6.36
N GLN A 175 -15.20 -21.67 -6.82
CA GLN A 175 -14.74 -20.41 -7.43
C GLN A 175 -14.00 -19.52 -6.44
N LEU A 176 -14.50 -19.38 -5.20
CA LEU A 176 -13.80 -18.65 -4.14
C LEU A 176 -12.43 -19.26 -3.83
N LYS A 177 -12.33 -20.59 -3.72
CA LYS A 177 -11.04 -21.27 -3.52
C LYS A 177 -10.07 -20.96 -4.64
N GLN A 178 -10.52 -21.01 -5.89
CA GLN A 178 -9.68 -20.72 -7.06
C GLN A 178 -9.22 -19.26 -7.08
N ASN A 179 -10.12 -18.32 -6.80
CA ASN A 179 -9.82 -16.88 -6.78
C ASN A 179 -8.85 -16.50 -5.65
N PHE A 180 -8.99 -17.08 -4.46
CA PHE A 180 -7.99 -16.88 -3.40
C PHE A 180 -6.66 -17.59 -3.72
N ALA A 181 -6.69 -18.71 -4.43
CA ALA A 181 -5.48 -19.42 -4.85
C ALA A 181 -4.68 -18.63 -5.90
N SER A 182 -5.33 -17.87 -6.79
CA SER A 182 -4.64 -17.10 -7.83
C SER A 182 -3.77 -15.97 -7.26
N LEU A 183 -4.08 -15.47 -6.05
CA LEU A 183 -3.21 -14.50 -5.37
C LEU A 183 -1.79 -15.04 -5.14
N TYR A 184 -1.66 -16.34 -4.84
CA TYR A 184 -0.34 -16.98 -4.65
C TYR A 184 0.42 -17.13 -5.96
N THR A 185 -0.30 -17.25 -7.08
CA THR A 185 0.29 -17.32 -8.43
C THR A 185 0.79 -15.96 -8.90
N VAL A 186 0.05 -14.88 -8.58
CA VAL A 186 0.45 -13.49 -8.88
C VAL A 186 1.63 -13.04 -8.01
N LEU A 187 1.72 -13.52 -6.77
CA LEU A 187 2.83 -13.23 -5.84
C LEU A 187 4.07 -14.13 -6.02
N GLY A 188 4.05 -15.09 -6.96
CA GLY A 188 5.18 -15.98 -7.24
C GLY A 188 5.54 -16.92 -6.08
N ILE A 189 4.55 -17.32 -5.28
CA ILE A 189 4.72 -18.22 -4.11
C ILE A 189 4.51 -19.70 -4.50
N VAL A 190 4.34 -20.00 -5.79
CA VAL A 190 4.27 -21.35 -6.34
C VAL A 190 5.24 -21.52 -7.50
#